data_AF-A0A4V6JLJ2-F1
#
_entry.id   AF-A0A4V6JLJ2-F1
#
_cell.length_a   1.000
_cell.length_b   1.000
_cell.length_c   1.000
_cell.angle_alpha   90.00
_cell.angle_beta   90.00
_cell.angle_gamma   90.00
#
_symmetry.space_group_name_H-M   'P 1'
#
loop_
_entity.id
_entity.type
_entity.pdbx_description
1 polymer ?
#
loop_
_entity_poly.entity_id
_entity_poly.type
_entity_poly.pdbx_seq_one_letter_code
_entity_poly.pdbx_strand_id
1 'polypeptide(L)'
;MTAAAKANSDPHNPEKTVKNIIARHKAGEHLGICSVCSAHPLVIEAALRFDLASGNSVLIEATSNQVNQYGGYTGMKPADFRDFVLNIAEKVGFPQQRLILGGDHLGPNCWQNEPAETADGESRRAD
;
A
#
# COMPACT_ATOMS: atom_id res chain seq x y z
N MET A 1 9.97 -27.36 -25.31
CA MET A 1 10.90 -26.25 -25.09
C MET A 1 10.12 -25.07 -24.53
N THR A 2 9.88 -25.04 -23.22
CA THR A 2 9.25 -23.89 -22.55
C THR A 2 10.37 -22.97 -22.10
N ALA A 3 10.48 -21.81 -22.75
CA ALA A 3 11.35 -20.75 -22.28
C ALA A 3 10.81 -20.26 -20.94
N ALA A 4 11.51 -20.59 -19.85
CA ALA A 4 11.31 -19.93 -18.58
C ALA A 4 11.70 -18.47 -18.77
N ALA A 5 10.71 -17.59 -18.86
CA ALA A 5 10.93 -16.16 -18.75
C ALA A 5 11.48 -15.92 -17.33
N LYS A 6 12.81 -15.78 -17.21
CA LYS A 6 13.42 -15.18 -16.03
C LYS A 6 12.98 -13.72 -16.00
N ALA A 7 11.83 -13.47 -15.41
CA ALA A 7 11.51 -12.15 -14.89
C ALA A 7 12.51 -11.91 -13.75
N ASN A 8 13.54 -11.14 -14.05
CA ASN A 8 14.50 -10.65 -13.07
C ASN A 8 13.77 -9.63 -12.18
N SER A 9 12.96 -10.13 -11.25
CA SER A 9 12.25 -9.33 -10.25
C SER A 9 13.25 -9.02 -9.15
N ASP A 10 13.87 -7.85 -9.22
CA ASP A 10 14.48 -7.26 -8.04
C ASP A 10 13.38 -7.12 -6.96
N PRO A 11 13.40 -7.93 -5.88
CA PRO A 11 12.32 -7.95 -4.90
C PRO A 11 12.32 -6.70 -4.01
N HIS A 12 13.23 -5.73 -4.23
CA HIS A 12 13.36 -4.51 -3.43
C HIS A 12 12.63 -3.29 -4.02
N ASN A 13 11.88 -3.45 -5.12
CA ASN A 13 11.08 -2.35 -5.68
C ASN A 13 9.56 -2.67 -5.64
N PRO A 14 8.81 -2.04 -4.71
CA PRO A 14 7.36 -2.27 -4.53
C PRO A 14 6.53 -2.05 -5.81
N GLU A 15 6.86 -1.01 -6.59
CA GLU A 15 6.17 -0.70 -7.84
C GLU A 15 6.39 -1.79 -8.90
N LYS A 16 7.63 -2.28 -9.02
CA LYS A 16 7.96 -3.41 -9.92
C LYS A 16 7.25 -4.69 -9.50
N THR A 17 7.08 -4.91 -8.19
CA THR A 17 6.36 -6.07 -7.65
C THR A 17 4.90 -6.08 -8.09
N VAL A 18 4.16 -4.98 -7.88
CA VAL A 18 2.75 -4.89 -8.31
C VAL A 18 2.63 -5.00 -9.83
N LYS A 19 3.49 -4.29 -10.59
CA LYS A 19 3.51 -4.37 -12.06
C LYS A 19 3.75 -5.79 -12.57
N ASN A 20 4.62 -6.57 -11.91
CA ASN A 20 4.88 -7.96 -12.25
C ASN A 20 3.65 -8.85 -11.98
N ILE A 21 2.99 -8.69 -10.83
CA ILE A 21 1.75 -9.42 -10.51
C ILE A 21 0.69 -9.17 -11.60
N ILE A 22 0.51 -7.91 -12.00
CA ILE A 22 -0.42 -7.54 -13.09
C ILE A 22 -0.01 -8.16 -14.43
N ALA A 23 1.28 -8.11 -14.78
CA ALA A 23 1.76 -8.66 -16.05
C ALA A 23 1.52 -10.17 -16.14
N ARG A 24 1.81 -10.91 -15.06
CA ARG A 24 1.57 -12.36 -14.98
C ARG A 24 0.08 -12.71 -15.00
N HIS A 25 -0.74 -11.94 -14.29
CA HIS A 25 -2.19 -12.09 -14.34
C HIS A 25 -2.72 -11.90 -15.78
N LYS A 26 -2.26 -10.85 -16.48
CA LYS A 26 -2.59 -10.60 -17.89
C LYS A 26 -2.08 -11.69 -18.85
N ALA A 27 -1.05 -12.44 -18.45
CA ALA A 27 -0.56 -13.60 -19.20
C ALA A 27 -1.36 -14.89 -18.95
N GLY A 28 -2.44 -14.83 -18.14
CA GLY A 28 -3.34 -15.95 -17.89
C GLY A 28 -3.03 -16.75 -16.62
N GLU A 29 -2.06 -16.34 -15.82
CA GLU A 29 -1.81 -16.96 -14.51
C GLU A 29 -2.93 -16.57 -13.51
N HIS A 30 -3.37 -17.52 -12.68
CA HIS A 30 -4.37 -17.26 -11.63
C HIS A 30 -3.70 -16.73 -10.35
N LEU A 31 -3.38 -15.44 -10.36
CA LEU A 31 -2.84 -14.73 -9.19
C LEU A 31 -3.47 -13.34 -9.03
N GLY A 32 -3.30 -12.79 -7.84
CA GLY A 32 -3.68 -11.42 -7.48
C GLY A 32 -2.92 -10.96 -6.23
N ILE A 33 -3.27 -9.78 -5.72
CA ILE A 33 -2.79 -9.25 -4.45
C ILE A 33 -3.98 -8.77 -3.63
N CYS A 34 -3.98 -9.05 -2.34
CA CYS A 34 -4.97 -8.51 -1.41
C CYS A 34 -4.56 -7.09 -1.02
N SER A 35 -5.47 -6.12 -1.19
CA SER A 35 -5.29 -4.77 -0.64
C SER A 35 -5.95 -4.70 0.74
N VAL A 36 -5.17 -4.39 1.77
CA VAL A 36 -5.65 -4.27 3.15
C VAL A 36 -5.78 -2.78 3.50
N CYS A 37 -7.00 -2.25 3.36
CA CYS A 37 -7.33 -0.85 3.65
C CYS A 37 -7.74 -0.65 5.11
N SER A 38 -6.83 -0.87 6.07
CA SER A 38 -7.11 -0.71 7.50
C SER A 38 -5.99 0.00 8.24
N ALA A 39 -6.35 0.95 9.09
CA ALA A 39 -5.43 1.60 10.03
C ALA A 39 -5.38 0.89 11.41
N HIS A 40 -6.14 -0.20 11.60
CA HIS A 40 -6.18 -0.88 12.90
C HIS A 40 -4.93 -1.75 13.09
N PRO A 41 -4.15 -1.56 14.18
CA PRO A 41 -2.84 -2.21 14.35
C PRO A 41 -2.91 -3.74 14.30
N LEU A 42 -3.93 -4.34 14.93
CA LEU A 42 -4.10 -5.80 14.91
C LEU A 42 -4.46 -6.36 13.52
N VAL A 43 -5.11 -5.57 12.67
CA VAL A 43 -5.45 -6.00 11.30
C VAL A 43 -4.19 -6.01 10.44
N ILE A 44 -3.38 -4.96 10.55
CA ILE A 44 -2.08 -4.86 9.89
C ILE A 44 -1.17 -6.00 10.37
N GLU A 45 -1.07 -6.22 11.69
CA GLU A 45 -0.28 -7.32 12.24
C GLU A 45 -0.75 -8.69 11.72
N ALA A 46 -2.06 -8.94 11.69
CA ALA A 46 -2.62 -10.18 11.18
C ALA A 46 -2.29 -10.40 9.70
N ALA A 47 -2.40 -9.36 8.86
CA ALA A 47 -2.05 -9.43 7.44
C ALA A 47 -0.56 -9.78 7.25
N LEU A 48 0.33 -9.13 8.00
CA LEU A 48 1.78 -9.39 7.94
C LEU A 48 2.12 -10.80 8.41
N ARG A 49 1.52 -11.26 9.52
CA ARG A 49 1.73 -12.63 10.02
C ARG A 49 1.23 -13.69 9.04
N PHE A 50 0.09 -13.43 8.39
CA PHE A 50 -0.51 -14.35 7.44
C PHE A 50 0.42 -14.64 6.26
N ASP A 51 0.98 -13.59 5.65
CA ASP A 51 1.89 -13.76 4.51
C ASP A 51 3.36 -13.96 4.89
N LEU A 52 3.72 -13.86 6.18
CA LEU A 52 5.08 -14.17 6.62
C LEU A 52 5.51 -15.59 6.19
N ALA A 53 4.60 -16.56 6.31
CA ALA A 53 4.84 -17.96 5.96
C ALA A 53 4.81 -18.25 4.44
N SER A 54 4.03 -17.49 3.67
CA SER A 54 3.83 -17.73 2.24
C SER A 54 4.96 -17.16 1.37
N GLY A 55 5.68 -16.15 1.88
CA GLY A 55 6.66 -15.41 1.07
C GLY A 55 6.06 -14.30 0.20
N ASN A 56 4.74 -14.10 0.22
CA ASN A 56 4.06 -13.11 -0.62
C ASN A 56 4.34 -11.67 -0.18
N SER A 57 4.16 -10.71 -1.08
CA SER A 57 4.16 -9.29 -0.70
C SER A 57 2.80 -8.90 -0.10
N VAL A 58 2.80 -7.94 0.84
CA VAL A 58 1.60 -7.44 1.49
C VAL A 58 1.38 -5.98 1.08
N LEU A 59 0.17 -5.65 0.63
CA LEU A 59 -0.25 -4.30 0.28
C LEU A 59 -1.15 -3.75 1.40
N ILE A 60 -0.67 -2.69 2.05
CA ILE A 60 -1.42 -1.92 3.05
C ILE A 60 -1.73 -0.54 2.46
N GLU A 61 -2.99 -0.13 2.49
CA GLU A 61 -3.41 1.17 1.93
C GLU A 61 -4.10 2.05 2.98
N ALA A 62 -3.94 3.37 2.83
CA ALA A 62 -4.66 4.36 3.61
C ALA A 62 -5.47 5.28 2.68
N THR A 63 -6.69 5.62 3.10
CA THR A 63 -7.52 6.63 2.43
C THR A 63 -7.09 8.05 2.78
N SER A 64 -7.39 9.03 1.91
CA SER A 64 -7.19 10.46 2.20
C SER A 64 -7.91 10.95 3.47
N ASN A 65 -9.03 10.32 3.84
CA ASN A 65 -9.73 10.59 5.09
C ASN A 65 -8.96 10.07 6.32
N GLN A 66 -8.31 8.91 6.19
CA GLN A 66 -7.50 8.31 7.26
C GLN A 66 -6.23 9.11 7.50
N VAL A 67 -5.50 9.38 6.42
CA VAL A 67 -4.14 9.89 6.41
C VAL A 67 -4.04 11.00 5.36
N ASN A 68 -3.64 12.19 5.77
CA ASN A 68 -3.37 13.32 4.87
C ASN A 68 -2.39 14.30 5.53
N GLN A 69 -2.06 15.42 4.87
CA GLN A 69 -1.11 16.43 5.36
C GLN A 69 -1.48 17.03 6.73
N TYR A 70 -2.75 16.91 7.14
CA TYR A 70 -3.29 17.40 8.41
C TYR A 70 -3.49 16.28 9.46
N GLY A 71 -3.26 15.02 9.09
CA GLY A 71 -3.41 13.87 9.97
C GLY A 71 -4.67 13.04 9.72
N GLY A 72 -5.60 13.50 8.89
CA GLY A 72 -6.91 12.86 8.72
C GLY A 72 -7.63 12.60 10.07
N TYR A 73 -8.49 11.59 10.12
CA TYR A 73 -9.12 11.20 11.39
C TYR A 73 -8.21 10.34 12.29
N THR A 74 -7.10 9.83 11.78
CA THR A 74 -6.15 9.01 12.56
C THR A 74 -5.12 9.84 13.31
N GLY A 75 -4.98 11.12 12.95
CA GLY A 75 -3.90 11.99 13.41
C GLY A 75 -2.54 11.72 12.73
N MET A 76 -2.49 10.84 11.73
CA MET A 76 -1.27 10.45 11.02
C MET A 76 -1.11 11.15 9.67
N LYS A 77 0.07 11.70 9.41
CA LYS A 77 0.50 12.09 8.07
C LYS A 77 1.02 10.87 7.30
N PRO A 78 1.22 10.95 5.97
CA PRO A 78 1.74 9.82 5.19
C PRO A 78 3.04 9.21 5.74
N ALA A 79 3.97 10.05 6.22
CA ALA A 79 5.19 9.58 6.86
C ALA A 79 4.93 8.83 8.18
N ASP A 80 3.98 9.33 8.99
CA ASP A 80 3.61 8.69 10.26
C ASP A 80 2.95 7.34 10.01
N PHE A 81 2.08 7.23 9.00
CA PHE A 81 1.45 5.97 8.62
C PHE A 81 2.48 4.95 8.13
N ARG A 82 3.43 5.38 7.29
CA ARG A 82 4.56 4.54 6.87
C ARG A 82 5.31 4.00 8.08
N ASP A 83 5.73 4.88 8.98
CA ASP A 83 6.54 4.50 10.14
C ASP A 83 5.74 3.61 11.11
N PHE A 84 4.44 3.87 11.26
CA PHE A 84 3.51 3.02 12.00
C PHE A 84 3.46 1.59 11.45
N VAL A 85 3.28 1.41 10.15
CA VAL A 85 3.24 0.07 9.52
C VAL A 85 4.62 -0.60 9.59
N LEU A 86 5.72 0.14 9.36
CA LEU A 86 7.08 -0.38 9.45
C LEU A 86 7.42 -0.88 10.86
N ASN A 87 6.99 -0.16 11.90
CA ASN A 87 7.17 -0.57 13.29
C ASN A 87 6.40 -1.86 13.61
N ILE A 88 5.21 -2.07 13.03
CA ILE A 88 4.48 -3.34 13.17
C ILE A 88 5.21 -4.46 12.42
N ALA A 89 5.70 -4.19 11.20
CA ALA A 89 6.47 -5.15 10.42
C ALA A 89 7.74 -5.59 11.14
N GLU A 90 8.48 -4.66 11.76
CA GLU A 90 9.66 -4.97 12.57
C GLU A 90 9.31 -5.90 13.75
N LYS A 91 8.24 -5.59 14.50
CA LYS A 91 7.78 -6.42 15.63
C LYS A 91 7.37 -7.84 15.20
N VAL A 92 6.80 -7.97 14.01
CA VAL A 92 6.41 -9.28 13.44
C VAL A 92 7.61 -10.02 12.84
N GLY A 93 8.70 -9.32 12.53
CA GLY A 93 9.83 -9.85 11.75
C GLY A 93 9.52 -9.96 10.26
N PHE A 94 8.58 -9.16 9.75
CA PHE A 94 8.20 -9.17 8.34
C PHE A 94 9.24 -8.38 7.50
N PRO A 95 9.75 -8.94 6.38
CA PRO A 95 10.75 -8.25 5.56
C PRO A 95 10.19 -6.97 4.93
N GLN A 96 10.78 -5.81 5.26
CA GLN A 96 10.30 -4.51 4.78
C GLN A 96 10.26 -4.41 3.24
N GLN A 97 11.20 -5.06 2.53
CA GLN A 97 11.17 -5.10 1.06
C GLN A 97 9.92 -5.77 0.45
N ARG A 98 9.17 -6.57 1.22
CA ARG A 98 7.92 -7.21 0.80
C ARG A 98 6.67 -6.40 1.17
N LEU A 99 6.83 -5.30 1.87
CA LEU A 99 5.74 -4.41 2.25
C LEU A 99 5.54 -3.37 1.15
N ILE A 100 4.29 -3.23 0.71
CA ILE A 100 3.87 -2.23 -0.28
C ILE A 100 2.88 -1.31 0.42
N LEU A 101 3.11 0.00 0.31
CA LEU A 101 2.20 1.01 0.84
C LEU A 101 1.52 1.72 -0.32
N GLY A 102 0.20 1.85 -0.25
CA GLY A 102 -0.62 2.52 -1.25
C GLY A 102 -1.51 3.61 -0.65
N GLY A 103 -2.01 4.48 -1.52
CA GLY A 103 -3.03 5.47 -1.20
C GLY A 103 -4.34 5.11 -1.89
N ASP A 104 -5.41 5.03 -1.11
CA ASP A 104 -6.75 4.72 -1.58
C ASP A 104 -7.59 6.00 -1.72
N HIS A 105 -8.36 6.11 -2.79
CA HIS A 105 -9.22 7.28 -3.07
C HIS A 105 -8.52 8.65 -2.86
N LEU A 106 -7.28 8.79 -3.34
CA LEU A 106 -6.57 10.07 -3.33
C LEU A 106 -7.26 11.08 -4.26
N GLY A 107 -7.33 12.33 -3.83
CA GLY A 107 -8.06 13.39 -4.51
C GLY A 107 -8.93 14.24 -3.58
N PRO A 108 -9.88 15.04 -4.12
CA PRO A 108 -10.57 16.11 -3.40
C PRO A 108 -11.66 15.62 -2.43
N ASN A 109 -11.69 14.32 -2.13
CA ASN A 109 -12.76 13.70 -1.37
C ASN A 109 -12.94 14.30 0.04
N CYS A 110 -11.84 14.66 0.70
CA CYS A 110 -11.87 15.29 2.02
C CYS A 110 -12.40 16.74 2.00
N TRP A 111 -12.38 17.38 0.84
CA TRP A 111 -12.64 18.81 0.66
C TRP A 111 -13.79 19.07 -0.33
N GLN A 112 -14.73 18.12 -0.46
CA GLN A 112 -15.87 18.26 -1.38
C GLN A 112 -16.76 19.49 -1.09
N ASN A 113 -16.71 20.01 0.14
CA ASN A 113 -17.46 21.19 0.54
C ASN A 113 -16.72 22.51 0.23
N GLU A 114 -15.48 22.44 -0.27
CA GLU A 114 -14.68 23.59 -0.65
C GLU A 114 -14.85 23.94 -2.14
N PRO A 115 -14.52 25.17 -2.56
CA PRO A 115 -14.41 25.51 -3.97
C PRO A 115 -13.43 24.57 -4.69
N ALA A 116 -13.70 24.24 -5.95
CA ALA A 116 -12.90 23.28 -6.73
C ALA A 116 -11.41 23.60 -6.73
N GLU A 117 -11.03 24.88 -6.86
CA GLU A 117 -9.63 25.32 -6.83
C GLU A 117 -8.95 25.00 -5.48
N THR A 118 -9.65 25.23 -4.38
CA THR A 118 -9.17 24.90 -3.03
C THR A 118 -9.05 23.38 -2.86
N ALA A 119 -10.08 22.63 -3.26
CA ALA A 119 -10.10 21.18 -3.13
C ALA A 119 -8.98 20.51 -3.95
N ASP A 120 -8.72 20.98 -5.16
CA ASP A 120 -7.60 20.53 -6.00
C ASP A 120 -6.25 20.90 -5.38
N GLY A 121 -6.13 22.11 -4.82
CA GLY A 121 -4.94 22.56 -4.12
C GLY A 121 -4.59 21.69 -2.92
N GLU A 122 -5.60 21.29 -2.15
CA GLU A 122 -5.42 20.41 -1.00
C GLU A 122 -5.14 18.96 -1.41
N SER A 123 -5.76 18.48 -2.49
CA SER A 123 -5.51 17.13 -3.02
C SER A 123 -4.04 16.94 -3.41
N ARG A 124 -3.45 17.90 -4.11
CA ARG A 124 -2.04 17.84 -4.55
C ARG A 124 -1.04 17.85 -3.40
N ARG A 125 -1.46 18.24 -2.19
CA ARG A 125 -0.63 18.24 -0.98
C ARG A 125 -0.81 16.99 -0.12
N ALA A 126 -1.84 16.21 -0.40
CA ALA A 126 -2.18 15.01 0.33
C ALA A 126 -1.48 13.75 -0.22
N ASP A 127 -1.05 13.81 -1.48
CA ASP A 127 -0.24 12.82 -2.19
C ASP A 127 1.22 12.80 -1.72
#